data_AF-G5A227-F1
#
_entry.id   AF-G5A227-F1
#
_cell.length_a   1.000
_cell.length_b   1.000
_cell.length_c   1.000
_cell.angle_alpha   90.00
_cell.angle_beta   90.00
_cell.angle_gamma   90.00
#
_symmetry.space_group_name_H-M   'P 1'
#
loop_
_entity.id
_entity.type
_entity.pdbx_description
1 polymer ?
#
loop_
_entity_poly.entity_id
_entity_poly.type
_entity_poly.pdbx_seq_one_letter_code
_entity_poly.pdbx_strand_id
1 'polypeptide(L)' 'DPYEILGVSDSASSRQIKKAFRALGRQLHPDKNLHNPRAAAQFARVTKAYEALTDPQSMENYRKFG' A
#
# COMPACT_ATOMS: atom_id res chain seq x y z
N ASP A 1 -10.40 2.62 -0.64
CA ASP A 1 -9.31 3.39 -1.27
C ASP A 1 -7.90 2.84 -1.09
N PRO A 2 -6.94 3.15 -1.98
CA PRO A 2 -5.51 2.90 -1.79
C PRO A 2 -4.97 3.53 -0.49
N TYR A 3 -5.47 4.72 -0.16
CA TYR A 3 -5.11 5.45 1.07
C TYR A 3 -5.54 4.70 2.33
N GLU A 4 -6.78 4.20 2.38
CA GLU A 4 -7.26 3.36 3.49
C GLU A 4 -6.49 2.04 3.62
N ILE A 5 -6.14 1.39 2.50
CA ILE A 5 -5.35 0.15 2.53
C ILE A 5 -3.98 0.37 3.15
N LEU A 6 -3.36 1.52 2.87
CA LEU A 6 -2.09 1.94 3.46
C LEU A 6 -2.25 2.53 4.86
N GLY A 7 -3.48 2.78 5.32
CA GLY A 7 -3.77 3.43 6.60
C GLY A 7 -3.28 4.88 6.66
N VAL A 8 -3.31 5.59 5.53
CA VAL A 8 -2.88 6.98 5.40
C VAL A 8 -4.05 7.86 4.96
N SER A 9 -3.97 9.16 5.25
CA SER A 9 -4.97 10.12 4.72
C SER A 9 -4.86 10.21 3.20
N ASP A 10 -5.97 10.54 2.56
CA ASP A 10 -6.08 11.03 1.18
C ASP A 10 -5.10 12.19 0.87
N SER A 11 -4.84 13.05 1.86
CA SER A 11 -3.87 14.15 1.79
C SER A 11 -2.41 13.74 2.03
N ALA A 12 -2.14 12.44 2.20
CA ALA A 12 -0.80 11.97 2.52
C ALA A 12 0.17 12.19 1.36
N SER A 13 1.33 12.77 1.69
CA SER A 13 2.44 12.92 0.76
C SER A 13 3.02 11.57 0.36
N SER A 14 3.67 11.50 -0.82
CA SER A 14 4.39 10.31 -1.28
C SER A 14 5.40 9.79 -0.24
N ARG A 15 5.97 10.69 0.58
CA ARG A 15 6.86 10.35 1.70
C ARG A 15 6.14 9.59 2.81
N GLN A 16 4.93 10.02 3.19
CA GLN A 16 4.10 9.33 4.18
C GLN A 16 3.63 7.97 3.66
N ILE A 17 3.20 7.90 2.40
CA ILE A 17 2.81 6.64 1.73
C ILE A 17 3.96 5.63 1.76
N LYS A 18 5.17 6.05 1.38
CA LYS A 18 6.37 5.20 1.39
C LYS A 18 6.77 4.77 2.81
N LYS A 19 6.55 5.63 3.81
CA LYS A 19 6.79 5.30 5.24
C LYS A 19 5.78 4.26 5.74
N ALA A 20 4.50 4.42 5.42
CA ALA A 20 3.44 3.49 5.79
C ALA A 20 3.64 2.13 5.14
N PHE A 21 3.94 2.09 3.83
CA PHE A 21 4.28 0.86 3.11
C PHE A 21 5.45 0.10 3.79
N ARG A 22 6.54 0.81 4.13
CA ARG A 22 7.68 0.19 4.83
C ARG A 22 7.31 -0.32 6.23
N ALA A 23 6.40 0.34 6.94
CA ALA A 23 5.94 -0.10 8.25
C ALA A 23 5.08 -1.37 8.14
N LEU A 24 4.11 -1.36 7.22
CA LEU A 24 3.24 -2.50 6.94
C LEU A 24 4.02 -3.70 6.40
N GLY A 25 5.01 -3.50 5.52
CA GLY A 25 5.84 -4.58 5.00
C GLY A 25 6.66 -5.28 6.08
N ARG A 26 7.05 -4.59 7.15
CA ARG A 26 7.70 -5.22 8.32
C ARG A 26 6.71 -5.95 9.22
N GLN A 27 5.46 -5.49 9.30
CA GLN A 27 4.40 -6.14 10.08
C GLN A 27 3.87 -7.39 9.37
N LEU A 28 3.71 -7.33 8.05
CA LEU A 28 3.22 -8.39 7.18
C LEU A 28 4.34 -9.27 6.62
N HIS A 29 5.58 -9.08 7.10
CA HIS A 29 6.74 -9.81 6.60
C HIS A 29 6.52 -11.32 6.73
N PRO A 30 6.78 -12.13 5.69
CA PRO A 30 6.54 -13.57 5.70
C PRO A 30 7.32 -14.27 6.81
N ASP A 31 8.52 -13.79 7.12
CA ASP A 31 9.39 -14.31 8.18
C ASP A 31 8.80 -14.14 9.60
N LYS A 32 7.87 -13.19 9.79
CA LYS A 32 7.11 -13.04 11.05
C LYS A 32 5.71 -13.66 10.99
N ASN A 33 5.25 -14.03 9.79
CA ASN A 33 3.89 -14.48 9.51
C ASN A 33 3.87 -15.81 8.76
N LEU A 34 4.82 -16.72 9.04
CA LEU A 34 4.91 -18.02 8.37
C LEU A 34 3.62 -18.85 8.47
N HIS A 35 2.83 -18.62 9.53
CA HIS A 35 1.57 -19.34 9.78
C HIS A 35 0.32 -18.56 9.34
N ASN A 36 0.46 -17.35 8.80
CA ASN A 36 -0.68 -16.52 8.45
C ASN A 36 -0.79 -16.32 6.92
N PRO A 37 -1.54 -17.18 6.21
CA PRO A 37 -1.71 -17.06 4.76
C PRO A 37 -2.42 -15.74 4.37
N ARG A 38 -3.12 -15.08 5.31
CA ARG A 38 -3.71 -13.77 5.06
C ARG A 38 -2.68 -12.64 5.02
N ALA A 39 -1.50 -12.81 5.63
CA ALA A 39 -0.45 -11.78 5.61
C ALA A 39 0.08 -11.56 4.18
N ALA A 40 0.24 -12.62 3.39
CA ALA A 40 0.61 -12.53 1.98
C ALA A 40 -0.45 -11.79 1.15
N ALA A 41 -1.74 -12.10 1.36
CA ALA A 41 -2.83 -11.42 0.68
C ALA A 41 -2.95 -9.93 1.08
N GLN A 42 -2.72 -9.60 2.36
CA GLN A 42 -2.67 -8.22 2.83
C GLN A 42 -1.46 -7.47 2.27
N PHE A 43 -0.28 -8.10 2.23
CA PHE A 43 0.92 -7.51 1.66
C PHE A 43 0.72 -7.19 0.18
N ALA A 44 0.13 -8.11 -0.59
CA ALA A 44 -0.22 -7.86 -1.99
C ALA A 44 -1.16 -6.65 -2.16
N ARG A 45 -2.19 -6.49 -1.30
CA ARG A 45 -3.06 -5.31 -1.35
C ARG A 45 -2.30 -4.01 -1.04
N VAL A 46 -1.45 -4.04 -0.03
CA VAL A 46 -0.65 -2.87 0.39
C VAL A 46 0.34 -2.47 -0.71
N THR A 47 0.98 -3.43 -1.37
CA THR A 47 1.85 -3.18 -2.53
C THR A 47 1.07 -2.57 -3.69
N LYS A 48 -0.09 -3.13 -4.03
CA LYS A 48 -0.93 -2.62 -5.12
C LYS A 48 -1.44 -1.20 -4.86
N ALA A 49 -1.80 -0.91 -3.62
CA ALA A 49 -2.18 0.44 -3.19
C ALA A 49 -1.00 1.42 -3.26
N TYR A 50 0.19 0.99 -2.84
CA TYR A 50 1.41 1.80 -2.95
C TYR A 50 1.77 2.08 -4.41
N GLU A 51 1.72 1.09 -5.29
CA GLU A 51 1.96 1.29 -6.73
C GLU A 51 0.97 2.30 -7.32
N ALA A 52 -0.33 2.16 -7.02
CA ALA A 52 -1.35 3.09 -7.50
C ALA A 52 -1.13 4.54 -7.05
N LEU A 53 -0.55 4.76 -5.86
CA LEU A 53 -0.29 6.09 -5.31
C LEU A 53 1.11 6.64 -5.60
N THR A 54 2.04 5.82 -6.09
CA THR A 54 3.44 6.23 -6.32
C THR A 54 3.81 6.31 -7.78
N ASP A 55 3.12 5.57 -8.63
CA ASP A 55 3.28 5.66 -10.06
C ASP A 55 2.45 6.84 -10.59
N PRO A 56 3.08 7.88 -11.15
CA PRO A 56 2.36 9.03 -11.71
C PRO A 56 1.43 8.64 -12.86
N GLN A 57 1.73 7.58 -13.62
CA GLN A 57 0.82 7.08 -14.64
C GLN A 57 -0.41 6.40 -14.03
N SER A 58 -0.21 5.56 -13.01
CA SER A 58 -1.32 4.95 -12.27
C SER A 58 -2.16 5.97 -11.51
N MET A 59 -1.54 7.02 -10.96
CA MET A 59 -2.25 8.11 -10.29
C MET A 59 -3.05 8.95 -11.29
N GLU A 60 -2.50 9.24 -12.48
CA GLU A 60 -3.26 9.92 -13.54
C GLU A 60 -4.41 9.05 -14.05
N ASN A 61 -4.20 7.74 -14.24
CA ASN A 61 -5.27 6.81 -14.60
C ASN A 61 -6.33 6.72 -13.49
N TYR A 62 -5.95 6.71 -12.22
CA TYR A 62 -6.91 6.74 -11.11
C TYR A 62 -7.71 8.04 -11.09
N ARG A 63 -7.10 9.19 -11.41
CA ARG A 63 -7.83 10.47 -11.54
C ARG A 63 -8.69 10.56 -12.80
N LYS A 64 -8.33 9.88 -13.89
CA LYS A 64 -9.06 9.90 -15.17
C LYS A 64 -10.19 8.88 -15.25
N PHE A 65 -10.04 7.73 -14.60
CA PHE A 65 -10.95 6.59 -14.71
C PHE A 65 -11.56 6.13 -13.39
N GLY A 66 -11.16 6.74 -12.27
CA GLY A 66 -11.73 6.51 -10.93
C GLY A 66 -12.86 7.46 -10.61
#